data_AF-A0A9J5YCK0-F1
#
_entry.id   AF-A0A9J5YCK0-F1
#
_cell.length_a   1.000
_cell.length_b   1.000
_cell.length_c   1.000
_cell.angle_alpha   90.00
_cell.angle_beta   90.00
_cell.angle_gamma   90.00
#
_symmetry.space_group_name_H-M   'P 1'
#
loop_
_entity.id
_entity.type
_entity.pdbx_description
1 polymer ?
#
loop_
_entity_poly.entity_id
_entity_poly.type
_entity_poly.pdbx_seq_one_letter_code
_entity_poly.pdbx_strand_id
1 'polypeptide(L)'
;MGSEMEVVEQRLNTFVSQLQTEFAILDRLVYKNKNQHRRCSYFQYLLKVRRDVRLLQTANLEEVMSASFQVLNGKRPKQKVQLLESLKRRRSNGGKYNFLERLSGVAHLLSQGSNLVTWRKLIIAPRNVYQ
;
A
#
# COMPACT_ATOMS: atom_id res chain seq x y z
N MET A 1 0.28 -23.01 -14.38
CA MET A 1 -0.10 -22.52 -13.03
C MET A 1 1.07 -21.98 -12.21
N GLY A 2 2.26 -22.61 -12.21
CA GLY A 2 3.43 -22.03 -11.51
C GLY A 2 3.96 -20.73 -12.12
N SER A 3 3.91 -20.60 -13.45
CA SER A 3 4.42 -19.45 -14.20
C SER A 3 3.57 -18.18 -14.06
N GLU A 4 2.24 -18.28 -14.08
CA GLU A 4 1.34 -17.12 -14.00
C GLU A 4 1.42 -16.43 -12.63
N MET A 5 1.50 -17.23 -11.57
CA MET A 5 1.59 -16.73 -10.20
C MET A 5 2.92 -16.00 -9.94
N GLU A 6 4.01 -16.52 -10.49
CA GLU A 6 5.34 -15.89 -10.44
C GLU A 6 5.35 -14.55 -11.20
N VAL A 7 4.71 -14.47 -12.36
CA VAL A 7 4.55 -13.22 -13.12
C VAL A 7 3.73 -12.19 -12.32
N VAL A 8 2.66 -12.62 -11.65
CA VAL A 8 1.84 -11.75 -10.80
C VAL A 8 2.65 -11.23 -9.60
N GLU A 9 3.43 -12.09 -8.95
CA GLU A 9 4.32 -11.73 -7.85
C GLU A 9 5.36 -10.68 -8.27
N GLN A 10 6.03 -10.89 -9.41
CA GLN A 10 6.99 -9.93 -9.96
C GLN A 10 6.36 -8.57 -10.29
N ARG A 11 5.17 -8.57 -10.90
CA ARG A 11 4.41 -7.35 -11.20
C ARG A 11 4.03 -6.60 -9.93
N LEU A 12 3.55 -7.31 -8.91
CA LEU A 12 3.16 -6.70 -7.63
C LEU A 12 4.37 -6.10 -6.92
N ASN A 13 5.53 -6.78 -6.90
CA ASN A 13 6.77 -6.22 -6.36
C ASN A 13 7.19 -4.94 -7.08
N THR A 14 7.03 -4.90 -8.41
CA THR A 14 7.28 -3.69 -9.20
C THR A 14 6.36 -2.54 -8.78
N PHE A 15 5.06 -2.80 -8.59
CA PHE A 15 4.11 -1.79 -8.13
C PHE A 15 4.39 -1.30 -6.71
N VAL A 16 4.83 -2.17 -5.81
CA VAL A 16 5.23 -1.77 -4.45
C VAL A 16 6.42 -0.81 -4.50
N SER A 17 7.43 -1.10 -5.32
CA SER A 17 8.59 -0.22 -5.51
C SER A 17 8.21 1.14 -6.13
N GLN A 18 7.32 1.14 -7.12
CA GLN A 18 6.77 2.37 -7.67
C GLN A 18 6.00 3.18 -6.63
N LEU A 19 5.19 2.52 -5.79
CA LEU A 19 4.44 3.18 -4.72
C LEU A 19 5.36 3.82 -3.68
N GLN A 20 6.48 3.17 -3.33
CA GLN A 20 7.50 3.75 -2.45
C GLN A 20 8.13 5.01 -3.06
N THR A 21 8.38 5.01 -4.37
CA THR A 21 8.92 6.17 -5.08
C THR A 21 7.92 7.32 -5.10
N GLU A 22 6.66 7.05 -5.43
CA GLU A 22 5.56 8.04 -5.42
C GLU A 22 5.34 8.62 -4.01
N PHE A 23 5.49 7.80 -2.97
CA PHE A 23 5.43 8.28 -1.59
C PHE A 23 6.57 9.26 -1.27
N ALA A 24 7.80 8.96 -1.68
CA ALA A 24 8.93 9.87 -1.48
C ALA A 24 8.72 11.21 -2.20
N ILE A 25 8.11 11.18 -3.39
CA ILE A 25 7.71 12.39 -4.12
C ILE A 25 6.65 13.18 -3.35
N LEU A 26 5.60 12.50 -2.86
CA LEU A 26 4.54 13.12 -2.04
C LEU A 26 5.13 13.78 -0.79
N ASP A 27 6.04 13.11 -0.09
CA ASP A 27 6.68 13.64 1.12
C ASP A 27 7.47 14.92 0.82
N ARG A 28 8.22 14.94 -0.29
CA ARG A 28 8.94 16.13 -0.77
C ARG A 28 7.98 17.25 -1.16
N LEU A 29 6.90 16.93 -1.86
CA LEU A 29 5.88 17.90 -2.28
C LEU A 29 5.21 18.55 -1.06
N VAL A 30 4.77 17.74 -0.09
CA VAL A 30 4.16 18.24 1.14
C VAL A 30 5.15 19.09 1.93
N TYR A 31 6.41 18.66 2.02
CA TYR A 31 7.44 19.43 2.72
C TYR A 31 7.62 20.82 2.13
N LYS A 32 7.81 20.92 0.80
CA LYS A 32 8.02 22.19 0.10
C LYS A 32 6.82 23.14 0.21
N ASN A 33 5.60 22.60 0.17
CA ASN A 33 4.37 23.39 0.07
C ASN A 33 3.71 23.69 1.44
N LYS A 34 4.26 23.17 2.56
CA LYS A 34 3.63 23.21 3.89
C LYS A 34 3.27 24.60 4.38
N ASN A 35 4.13 25.59 4.13
CA ASN A 35 3.97 26.92 4.70
C ASN A 35 3.06 27.82 3.83
N GLN A 36 3.15 27.68 2.50
CA GLN A 36 2.35 28.47 1.55
C GLN A 36 0.89 28.00 1.48
N HIS A 37 0.67 26.68 1.51
CA HIS A 37 -0.64 26.10 1.24
C HIS A 37 -1.30 25.49 2.48
N ARG A 38 -0.80 25.83 3.69
CA ARG A 38 -1.26 25.23 4.95
C ARG A 38 -2.78 25.23 5.12
N ARG A 39 -3.48 26.27 4.66
CA ARG A 39 -4.94 26.42 4.83
C ARG A 39 -5.75 26.02 3.59
N CYS A 40 -5.10 25.63 2.49
CA CYS A 40 -5.79 25.24 1.27
C CYS A 40 -6.43 23.85 1.41
N SER A 41 -7.67 23.69 0.93
CA SER A 41 -8.42 22.44 1.00
C SER A 41 -7.71 21.27 0.28
N TYR A 42 -7.17 21.50 -0.91
CA TYR A 42 -6.40 20.49 -1.63
C TYR A 42 -5.15 20.03 -0.85
N PHE A 43 -4.50 20.95 -0.13
CA PHE A 43 -3.31 20.63 0.65
C PHE A 43 -3.67 19.83 1.91
N GLN A 44 -4.80 20.13 2.55
CA GLN A 44 -5.35 19.31 3.62
C GLN A 44 -5.65 17.88 3.16
N TYR A 45 -6.14 17.72 1.92
CA TYR A 45 -6.31 16.42 1.31
C TYR A 45 -4.97 15.70 1.09
N LEU A 46 -3.96 16.38 0.55
CA LEU A 46 -2.60 15.82 0.42
C LEU A 46 -2.02 15.36 1.77
N LEU A 47 -2.28 16.10 2.85
CA LEU A 47 -1.89 15.68 4.20
C LEU A 47 -2.63 14.42 4.67
N LYS A 48 -3.90 14.22 4.28
CA LYS A 48 -4.63 12.99 4.55
C LYS A 48 -4.01 11.81 3.81
N VAL A 49 -3.79 11.96 2.49
CA VAL A 49 -3.12 10.94 1.67
C VAL A 49 -1.76 10.56 2.25
N ARG A 50 -0.97 11.55 2.67
CA ARG A 50 0.33 11.31 3.33
C ARG A 50 0.20 10.46 4.59
N ARG A 51 -0.82 10.69 5.43
CA ARG A 51 -1.07 9.89 6.64
C ARG A 51 -1.43 8.45 6.27
N ASP A 52 -2.31 8.27 5.30
CA ASP A 52 -2.76 6.93 4.87
C ASP A 52 -1.59 6.11 4.31
N VAL A 53 -0.72 6.72 3.51
CA VAL A 53 0.46 6.02 2.97
C VAL A 53 1.50 5.73 4.06
N ARG A 54 1.66 6.59 5.08
CA ARG A 54 2.52 6.28 6.24
C ARG A 54 2.01 5.10 7.06
N LEU A 55 0.70 4.96 7.20
CA LEU A 55 0.11 3.78 7.83
C LEU A 55 0.43 2.51 7.03
N LEU A 56 0.36 2.60 5.69
CA LEU A 56 0.73 1.50 4.81
C LEU A 56 2.21 1.08 4.95
N GLN A 57 3.13 2.05 5.07
CA GLN A 57 4.55 1.77 5.33
C GLN A 57 4.76 1.13 6.70
N THR A 58 4.08 1.62 7.73
CA THR A 58 4.18 1.09 9.10
C THR A 58 3.64 -0.34 9.20
N ALA A 59 2.64 -0.67 8.37
CA ALA A 59 2.14 -2.03 8.24
C ALA A 59 3.13 -2.99 7.55
N ASN A 60 4.26 -2.47 7.03
CA ASN A 60 5.31 -3.17 6.30
C ASN A 60 4.72 -4.05 5.20
N LEU A 61 4.17 -3.37 4.18
CA LEU A 61 3.46 -3.95 3.04
C LEU A 61 4.25 -5.07 2.35
N GLU A 62 5.55 -4.87 2.16
CA GLU A 62 6.43 -5.84 1.49
C GLU A 62 6.43 -7.19 2.22
N GLU A 63 6.66 -7.18 3.54
CA GLU A 63 6.61 -8.39 4.37
C GLU A 63 5.23 -9.05 4.33
N VAL A 64 4.16 -8.26 4.35
CA VAL A 64 2.78 -8.77 4.26
C VAL A 64 2.54 -9.47 2.92
N MET A 65 3.04 -8.89 1.82
CA MET A 65 2.92 -9.47 0.49
C MET A 65 3.76 -10.73 0.34
N SER A 66 5.03 -10.72 0.76
CA SER A 66 5.90 -11.91 0.72
C SER A 66 5.31 -13.09 1.50
N ALA A 67 4.79 -12.84 2.72
CA ALA A 67 4.14 -13.88 3.51
C ALA A 67 2.84 -14.39 2.84
N SER A 68 2.08 -13.50 2.17
CA SER A 68 0.89 -13.89 1.41
C SER A 68 1.25 -14.79 0.23
N PHE A 69 2.30 -14.47 -0.53
CA PHE A 69 2.78 -15.32 -1.63
C PHE A 69 3.25 -16.69 -1.16
N GLN A 70 3.94 -16.77 -0.01
CA GLN A 70 4.33 -18.06 0.58
C GLN A 70 3.10 -18.95 0.91
N VAL A 71 2.02 -18.36 1.44
CA VAL A 71 0.77 -19.08 1.72
C VAL A 71 0.08 -19.53 0.43
N LEU A 72 0.06 -18.69 -0.60
CA LEU A 72 -0.59 -19.00 -1.88
C LEU A 72 0.21 -20.06 -2.65
N ASN A 73 1.53 -19.94 -2.72
CA ASN A 73 2.46 -20.82 -3.45
C ASN A 73 2.73 -22.17 -2.74
N GLY A 74 2.35 -22.32 -1.46
CA GLY A 74 2.57 -23.56 -0.72
C GLY A 74 1.94 -24.79 -1.40
N LYS A 75 2.74 -25.78 -1.79
CA LYS A 75 2.25 -26.95 -2.56
C LYS A 75 1.46 -27.97 -1.73
N ARG A 76 1.44 -27.88 -0.39
CA ARG A 76 0.80 -28.87 0.51
C ARG A 76 -0.18 -28.22 1.50
N PRO A 77 -1.45 -28.68 1.57
CA PRO A 77 -2.48 -28.10 2.45
C PRO A 77 -2.10 -28.10 3.95
N LYS A 78 -1.49 -29.20 4.43
CA LYS A 78 -1.07 -29.32 5.85
C LYS A 78 0.02 -28.30 6.22
N GLN A 79 0.94 -28.01 5.29
CA GLN A 79 1.97 -26.99 5.48
C GLN A 79 1.38 -25.58 5.43
N LYS A 80 0.34 -25.34 4.61
CA LYS A 80 -0.37 -24.05 4.59
C LYS A 80 -1.04 -23.73 5.92
N VAL A 81 -1.73 -24.69 6.53
CA VAL A 81 -2.40 -24.51 7.83
C VAL A 81 -1.36 -24.20 8.92
N GLN A 82 -0.25 -24.94 8.95
CA GLN A 82 0.84 -24.67 9.89
C GLN A 82 1.50 -23.31 9.65
N LEU A 83 1.70 -22.91 8.39
CA LEU A 83 2.25 -21.60 8.03
C LEU A 83 1.32 -20.47 8.47
N LEU A 84 0.01 -20.59 8.20
CA LEU A 84 -1.00 -19.62 8.62
C LEU A 84 -1.07 -19.51 10.15
N GLU A 85 -1.04 -20.62 10.87
CA GLU A 85 -0.96 -20.64 12.33
C GLU A 85 0.32 -19.95 12.83
N SER A 86 1.46 -20.18 12.17
CA SER A 86 2.71 -19.52 12.51
C SER A 86 2.66 -18.00 12.25
N LEU A 87 2.02 -17.56 11.16
CA LEU A 87 1.85 -16.15 10.81
C LEU A 87 0.86 -15.46 11.76
N LYS A 88 -0.19 -16.15 12.20
CA LYS A 88 -1.13 -15.68 13.21
C LYS A 88 -0.45 -15.46 14.57
N ARG A 89 0.50 -16.33 14.92
CA ARG A 89 1.31 -16.20 16.15
C ARG A 89 2.42 -15.16 16.03
N ARG A 90 2.94 -14.93 14.82
CA ARG A 90 3.99 -13.95 14.56
C ARG A 90 3.42 -12.54 14.71
N ARG A 91 3.78 -11.88 15.81
CA ARG A 91 3.52 -10.45 15.99
C ARG A 91 4.60 -9.63 15.29
N SER A 92 4.23 -8.45 14.80
CA SER A 92 5.17 -7.43 14.30
C SER A 92 6.27 -7.13 15.33
N ASN A 93 7.41 -6.58 14.91
CA ASN A 93 8.52 -6.15 15.78
C ASN A 93 8.10 -5.25 16.96
N GLY A 94 6.92 -4.62 16.92
CA GLY A 94 6.32 -3.85 18.02
C GLY A 94 5.26 -4.57 18.86
N GLY A 95 5.04 -5.88 18.67
CA GLY A 95 4.12 -6.70 19.46
C GLY A 95 2.62 -6.37 19.35
N LYS A 96 2.24 -5.37 18.55
CA LYS A 96 0.91 -4.73 18.60
C LYS A 96 -0.16 -5.37 17.70
N TYR A 97 0.23 -5.89 16.53
CA TYR A 97 -0.70 -6.46 15.55
C TYR A 97 -0.15 -7.76 14.96
N ASN A 98 -1.05 -8.72 14.71
CA ASN A 98 -0.73 -9.98 14.03
C ASN A 98 -0.75 -9.82 12.49
N PHE A 99 -0.27 -10.83 11.77
CA PHE A 99 -0.21 -10.81 10.30
C PHE A 99 -1.58 -10.55 9.64
N LEU A 100 -2.65 -11.18 10.12
CA LEU A 100 -3.99 -11.06 9.53
C LEU A 100 -4.57 -9.66 9.74
N GLU A 101 -4.38 -9.07 10.92
CA GLU A 101 -4.76 -7.69 11.22
C GLU A 101 -4.02 -6.70 10.32
N ARG A 102 -2.72 -6.92 10.10
CA ARG A 102 -1.91 -6.11 9.18
C ARG A 102 -2.40 -6.26 7.75
N LEU A 103 -2.65 -7.48 7.29
CA LEU A 103 -3.18 -7.75 5.94
C LEU A 103 -4.53 -7.08 5.73
N SER A 104 -5.44 -7.19 6.70
CA SER A 104 -6.75 -6.54 6.66
C SER A 104 -6.61 -5.01 6.65
N GLY A 105 -5.72 -4.45 7.47
CA GLY A 105 -5.45 -3.02 7.50
C GLY A 105 -4.88 -2.50 6.17
N VAL A 106 -3.94 -3.22 5.59
CA VAL A 106 -3.38 -2.95 4.25
C VAL A 106 -4.48 -2.98 3.19
N ALA A 107 -5.30 -4.04 3.17
CA ALA A 107 -6.40 -4.17 2.21
C ALA A 107 -7.41 -3.02 2.32
N HIS A 108 -7.74 -2.62 3.55
CA HIS A 108 -8.61 -1.49 3.80
C HIS A 108 -7.99 -0.17 3.30
N LEU A 109 -6.73 0.12 3.65
CA LEU A 109 -6.02 1.32 3.20
C LEU A 109 -5.90 1.40 1.68
N LEU A 110 -5.60 0.29 1.01
CA LEU A 110 -5.54 0.20 -0.44
C LEU A 110 -6.93 0.38 -1.08
N SER A 111 -7.98 -0.15 -0.47
CA SER A 111 -9.36 0.06 -0.92
C SER A 111 -9.75 1.54 -0.83
N GLN A 112 -9.48 2.19 0.31
CA GLN A 112 -9.69 3.64 0.45
C GLN A 112 -8.83 4.45 -0.55
N GLY A 113 -7.62 3.98 -0.81
CA GLY A 113 -6.68 4.60 -1.76
C GLY A 113 -7.01 4.38 -3.23
N SER A 114 -7.81 3.38 -3.60
CA SER A 114 -8.25 3.21 -5.00
C SER A 114 -9.11 4.37 -5.49
N ASN A 115 -9.83 5.06 -4.59
CA ASN A 115 -10.49 6.33 -4.88
C ASN A 115 -9.48 7.47 -5.19
N LEU A 116 -8.19 7.32 -4.86
CA LEU A 116 -7.10 8.24 -5.23
C LEU A 116 -6.56 8.02 -6.64
N VAL A 117 -6.65 6.82 -7.22
CA VAL A 117 -6.24 6.59 -8.62
C VAL A 117 -7.13 7.40 -9.58
N THR A 118 -8.38 7.66 -9.18
CA THR A 118 -9.29 8.62 -9.82
C THR A 118 -8.71 10.04 -9.86
N TRP A 119 -7.85 10.43 -8.92
CA TRP A 119 -7.20 11.75 -8.91
C TRP A 119 -6.06 11.86 -9.92
N ARG A 120 -5.36 10.77 -10.25
CA ARG A 120 -4.37 10.79 -11.34
C ARG A 120 -5.07 11.11 -12.67
N LYS A 121 -6.32 10.66 -12.86
CA LYS A 121 -7.17 11.08 -13.98
C LYS A 121 -7.64 12.54 -13.88
N LEU A 122 -7.92 13.06 -12.69
CA LEU A 122 -8.36 14.46 -12.51
C LEU A 122 -7.23 15.50 -12.63
N ILE A 123 -5.99 15.12 -12.32
CA ILE A 123 -4.81 16.02 -12.41
C ILE A 123 -4.15 15.93 -13.80
N ILE A 124 -4.27 14.80 -14.51
CA ILE A 124 -3.67 14.56 -15.84
C ILE A 124 -4.70 14.65 -16.99
N ALA A 125 -5.99 14.77 -16.72
CA ALA A 125 -6.93 15.16 -17.77
C ALA A 125 -6.57 16.59 -18.22
N PRO A 126 -6.23 16.82 -19.51
CA PRO A 126 -6.03 18.16 -20.00
C PRO A 126 -7.31 18.96 -19.71
N ARG A 127 -7.15 20.12 -19.06
CA ARG A 127 -8.18 21.16 -19.00
C ARG A 127 -8.51 21.59 -20.43
N ASN A 128 -9.37 20.85 -21.11
CA ASN A 128 -10.26 21.42 -22.09
C ASN A 128 -11.58 21.68 -21.37
N VAL A 129 -12.20 22.80 -21.70
CA VAL A 129 -13.40 23.37 -21.06
C VAL A 129 -13.09 24.25 -19.84
N TYR A 130 -12.52 25.42 -20.11
CA TYR A 130 -13.22 26.67 -19.83
C TYR A 130 -13.12 27.54 -21.08
N GLN A 131 -14.24 28.21 -21.40
CA GLN A 131 -14.53 29.01 -22.58
C GLN A 131 -13.41 29.96 -23.02
#